data_AF-A0A7K3PLX6-F1
#
_entry.id   AF-A0A7K3PLX6-F1
#
_cell.length_a   1.000
_cell.length_b   1.000
_cell.length_c   1.000
_cell.angle_alpha   90.00
_cell.angle_beta   90.00
_cell.angle_gamma   90.00
#
_symmetry.space_group_name_H-M   'P 1'
#
loop_
_entity.id
_entity.type
_entity.pdbx_description
1 polymer ?
#
loop_
_entity_poly.entity_id
_entity_poly.type
_entity_poly.pdbx_seq_one_letter_code
_entity_poly.pdbx_strand_id
1 'polypeptide(L)'
;AHADLPVPDAPHLALWHAATLLREHRGDGHLAALATAGLDGLEALVTHTATGKGMAPKWIFTTRGWTQEEWDAAAGRLRERGIVDAAGELTEAGTALREGIEGETDRLDTAPYAHLGAAGVARLTELGSAFARAALGAGAFPADLLAKR
;
A
#
# COMPACT_ATOMS: atom_id res chain seq x y z
N ALA A 1 -9.19 -11.90 12.93
CA ALA A 1 -10.13 -11.01 13.65
C ALA A 1 -11.38 -10.71 12.83
N HIS A 2 -11.27 -10.25 11.58
CA HIS A 2 -12.45 -9.88 10.78
C HIS A 2 -13.14 -11.05 10.06
N ALA A 3 -12.43 -12.15 9.78
CA ALA A 3 -12.97 -13.30 9.04
C ALA A 3 -14.08 -14.06 9.77
N ASP A 4 -14.17 -13.94 11.10
CA ASP A 4 -15.17 -14.64 11.92
C ASP A 4 -16.47 -13.82 12.11
N LEU A 5 -16.51 -12.60 11.58
CA LEU A 5 -17.72 -11.77 11.61
C LEU A 5 -18.73 -12.26 10.57
N PRO A 6 -20.04 -12.19 10.84
CA PRO A 6 -21.05 -12.58 9.86
C PRO A 6 -21.00 -11.67 8.63
N VAL A 7 -21.18 -12.26 7.45
CA VAL A 7 -21.33 -11.49 6.21
C VAL A 7 -22.65 -10.73 6.25
N PRO A 8 -22.66 -9.40 6.04
CA PRO A 8 -23.91 -8.63 5.99
C PRO A 8 -24.85 -9.04 4.85
N ASP A 9 -26.17 -9.04 5.08
CA ASP A 9 -27.16 -9.44 4.07
C ASP A 9 -27.29 -8.45 2.90
N ALA A 10 -27.14 -7.15 3.18
CA ALA A 10 -27.27 -6.12 2.15
C ALA A 10 -26.08 -6.23 1.15
N PRO A 11 -26.31 -6.36 -0.17
CA PRO A 11 -25.25 -6.66 -1.13
C PRO A 11 -24.05 -5.69 -1.12
N HIS A 12 -24.31 -4.39 -0.92
CA HIS A 12 -23.25 -3.38 -0.86
C HIS A 12 -22.42 -3.49 0.43
N LEU A 13 -23.03 -3.91 1.54
CA LEU A 13 -22.32 -4.17 2.79
C LEU A 13 -21.54 -5.49 2.73
N ALA A 14 -22.07 -6.52 2.06
CA ALA A 14 -21.35 -7.76 1.79
C ALA A 14 -20.08 -7.49 0.95
N LEU A 15 -20.19 -6.66 -0.09
CA LEU A 15 -19.05 -6.24 -0.90
C LEU A 15 -18.01 -5.48 -0.07
N TRP A 16 -18.45 -4.50 0.72
CA TRP A 16 -17.56 -3.73 1.60
C TRP A 16 -16.84 -4.64 2.59
N HIS A 17 -17.56 -5.57 3.21
CA HIS A 17 -17.01 -6.55 4.13
C HIS A 17 -15.94 -7.42 3.46
N ALA A 18 -16.23 -8.02 2.30
CA ALA A 18 -15.29 -8.84 1.56
C ALA A 18 -14.04 -8.07 1.10
N ALA A 19 -14.21 -6.84 0.60
CA ALA A 19 -13.10 -5.98 0.20
C ALA A 19 -12.22 -5.60 1.40
N THR A 20 -12.84 -5.36 2.57
CA THR A 20 -12.13 -5.11 3.82
C THR A 20 -11.30 -6.33 4.23
N LEU A 21 -11.86 -7.55 4.19
CA LEU A 21 -11.11 -8.76 4.52
C LEU A 21 -9.86 -8.94 3.65
N LEU A 22 -9.98 -8.77 2.34
CA LEU A 22 -8.83 -8.86 1.43
C LEU A 22 -7.82 -7.74 1.71
N ARG A 23 -8.30 -6.51 1.97
CA ARG A 23 -7.44 -5.37 2.30
C ARG A 23 -6.67 -5.56 3.60
N GLU A 24 -7.31 -6.06 4.65
CA GLU A 24 -6.64 -6.36 5.92
C GLU A 24 -5.65 -7.52 5.77
N HIS A 25 -6.03 -8.60 5.08
CA HIS A 25 -5.13 -9.75 4.83
C HIS A 25 -3.85 -9.32 4.10
N ARG A 26 -3.99 -8.57 2.99
CA ARG A 26 -2.84 -8.02 2.27
C ARG A 26 -2.05 -7.03 3.14
N GLY A 27 -2.75 -6.21 3.92
CA GLY A 27 -2.16 -5.22 4.82
C GLY A 27 -1.25 -5.86 5.88
N ASP A 28 -1.73 -6.92 6.53
CA ASP A 28 -0.95 -7.69 7.51
C ASP A 28 0.31 -8.29 6.88
N GLY A 29 0.17 -8.86 5.67
CA GLY A 29 1.32 -9.35 4.90
C GLY A 29 2.32 -8.25 4.54
N HIS A 30 1.82 -7.08 4.13
CA HIS A 30 2.67 -5.94 3.80
C HIS A 30 3.43 -5.40 5.01
N LEU A 31 2.77 -5.30 6.18
CA LEU A 31 3.41 -4.90 7.43
C LEU A 31 4.52 -5.90 7.83
N ALA A 32 4.27 -7.19 7.68
CA ALA A 32 5.28 -8.23 7.93
C ALA A 32 6.48 -8.11 6.97
N ALA A 33 6.23 -7.86 5.67
CA ALA A 33 7.28 -7.67 4.68
C ALA A 33 8.14 -6.42 4.98
N LEU A 34 7.51 -5.29 5.35
CA LEU A 34 8.18 -4.06 5.75
C LEU A 34 9.06 -4.26 6.99
N ALA A 35 8.51 -4.89 8.04
CA ALA A 35 9.24 -5.15 9.27
C ALA A 35 10.43 -6.09 9.04
N THR A 36 10.25 -7.12 8.21
CA THR A 36 11.32 -8.06 7.83
C THR A 36 12.42 -7.37 7.02
N ALA A 37 12.05 -6.40 6.17
CA ALA A 37 12.99 -5.56 5.43
C ALA A 37 13.69 -4.49 6.31
N GLY A 38 13.36 -4.42 7.61
CA GLY A 38 13.95 -3.46 8.54
C GLY A 38 13.55 -2.03 8.24
N LEU A 39 12.33 -1.81 7.74
CA LEU A 39 11.75 -0.47 7.63
C LEU A 39 10.80 -0.22 8.80
N ASP A 40 10.97 0.91 9.47
CA ASP A 40 9.94 1.42 10.38
C ASP A 40 8.76 2.03 9.60
N GLY A 41 7.71 2.44 10.32
CA GLY A 41 6.51 2.98 9.71
C GLY A 41 6.73 4.25 8.88
N LEU A 42 7.67 5.11 9.27
CA LEU A 42 7.95 6.36 8.56
C LEU A 42 8.92 6.13 7.40
N GLU A 43 9.92 5.27 7.58
CA GLU A 43 10.82 4.83 6.51
C GLU A 43 10.07 4.11 5.38
N ALA A 44 9.05 3.30 5.72
CA ALA A 44 8.15 2.70 4.74
C ALA A 44 7.42 3.76 3.90
N LEU A 45 6.97 4.85 4.52
CA LEU A 45 6.32 5.97 3.85
C LEU A 45 7.31 6.75 2.97
N VAL A 46 8.48 7.10 3.51
CA VAL A 46 9.54 7.82 2.76
C VAL A 46 9.94 7.04 1.51
N THR A 47 10.26 5.75 1.65
CA THR A 47 10.67 4.92 0.51
C THR A 47 9.55 4.73 -0.51
N HIS A 48 8.29 4.59 -0.08
CA HIS A 48 7.16 4.51 -1.01
C HIS A 48 6.92 5.84 -1.73
N THR A 49 7.00 6.98 -1.03
CA THR A 49 6.94 8.32 -1.64
C THR A 49 8.04 8.53 -2.68
N ALA A 50 9.26 8.07 -2.42
CA ALA A 50 10.39 8.16 -3.36
C ALA A 50 10.14 7.41 -4.68
N THR A 51 9.33 6.33 -4.67
CA THR A 51 8.90 5.64 -5.92
C THR A 51 8.04 6.52 -6.85
N GLY A 52 7.52 7.64 -6.34
CA GLY A 52 6.54 8.50 -7.02
C GLY A 52 5.09 8.01 -6.94
N LYS A 53 4.88 6.74 -6.58
CA LYS A 53 3.54 6.13 -6.41
C LYS A 53 2.99 6.29 -5.00
N GLY A 54 3.85 6.65 -4.04
CA GLY A 54 3.45 6.93 -2.67
C GLY A 54 2.72 8.27 -2.52
N MET A 55 2.18 8.49 -1.34
CA MET A 55 1.48 9.71 -0.99
C MET A 55 2.46 10.89 -0.87
N ALA A 56 2.05 12.08 -1.30
CA ALA A 56 2.86 13.29 -1.12
C ALA A 56 3.08 13.61 0.38
N PRO A 57 4.28 14.08 0.80
CA PRO A 57 4.59 14.32 2.21
C PRO A 57 3.56 15.19 2.95
N LYS A 58 3.03 16.22 2.29
CA LYS A 58 2.00 17.10 2.87
C LYS A 58 0.79 16.32 3.41
N TRP A 59 0.34 15.29 2.69
CA TRP A 59 -0.80 14.48 3.09
C TRP A 59 -0.43 13.50 4.20
N ILE A 60 0.82 13.04 4.23
CA ILE A 60 1.34 12.21 5.31
C ILE A 60 1.31 13.01 6.62
N PHE A 61 1.77 14.26 6.60
CA PHE A 61 1.79 15.10 7.80
C PHE A 61 0.38 15.42 8.29
N THR A 62 -0.53 15.81 7.39
CA THR A 62 -1.90 16.18 7.79
C THR A 62 -2.79 15.02 8.20
N THR A 63 -2.58 13.82 7.65
CA THR A 63 -3.48 12.67 7.88
C THR A 63 -2.92 11.61 8.83
N ARG A 64 -1.59 11.57 9.04
CA ARG A 64 -0.92 10.54 9.85
C ARG A 64 -0.19 11.11 11.07
N GLY A 65 -0.13 12.43 11.22
CA GLY A 65 0.40 13.09 12.42
C GLY A 65 1.92 13.14 12.53
N TRP A 66 2.66 12.76 11.48
CA TRP A 66 4.11 12.89 11.43
C TRP A 66 4.54 14.34 11.15
N THR A 67 5.65 14.76 11.74
CA THR A 67 6.24 16.08 11.48
C THR A 67 7.28 16.03 10.36
N GLN A 68 7.67 17.22 9.86
CA GLN A 68 8.76 17.35 8.89
C GLN A 68 10.09 16.88 9.48
N GLU A 69 10.35 17.18 10.75
CA GLU A 69 11.58 16.78 11.43
C GLU A 69 11.69 15.26 11.55
N GLU A 70 10.59 14.57 11.85
CA GLU A 70 10.55 13.11 11.90
C GLU A 70 10.79 12.50 10.52
N TRP A 71 10.19 13.10 9.48
CA TRP A 71 10.40 12.71 8.08
C TRP A 71 11.85 12.83 7.66
N ASP A 72 12.48 13.98 7.94
CA ASP A 72 13.87 14.24 7.59
C ASP A 72 14.83 13.33 8.35
N ALA A 73 14.52 13.01 9.62
CA ALA A 73 15.28 12.05 10.40
C ALA A 73 15.19 10.63 9.80
N ALA A 74 14.00 10.19 9.36
CA ALA A 74 13.82 8.90 8.68
C ALA A 74 14.56 8.86 7.34
N ALA A 75 14.44 9.91 6.52
CA ALA A 75 15.18 10.04 5.26
C ALA A 75 16.70 10.04 5.49
N GLY A 76 17.18 10.66 6.57
CA GLY A 76 18.59 10.64 6.99
C GLY A 76 19.10 9.23 7.25
N ARG A 77 18.38 8.45 8.07
CA ARG A 77 18.73 7.03 8.35
C ARG A 77 18.74 6.18 7.08
N LEU A 78 17.78 6.39 6.18
CA LEU A 78 17.73 5.69 4.89
C LEU A 78 18.91 6.07 3.99
N ARG A 79 19.36 7.33 4.04
CA ARG A 79 20.54 7.79 3.29
C ARG A 79 21.83 7.18 3.83
N GLU A 80 21.98 7.11 5.15
CA GLU A 80 23.10 6.41 5.79
C GLU A 80 23.16 4.93 5.40
N ARG A 81 21.99 4.29 5.20
CA ARG A 81 21.86 2.92 4.70
C ARG A 81 22.00 2.80 3.18
N GLY A 82 22.17 3.90 2.45
CA GLY A 82 22.26 3.91 0.99
C GLY A 82 20.98 3.52 0.27
N ILE A 83 19.81 3.61 0.92
CA ILE A 83 18.49 3.30 0.33
C ILE A 83 17.93 4.48 -0.46
N VAL A 84 18.15 5.69 0.04
CA VAL A 84 17.82 6.93 -0.68
C VAL A 84 19.08 7.77 -0.88
N ASP A 85 19.11 8.57 -1.93
CA ASP A 85 20.23 9.46 -2.23
C ASP A 85 20.10 10.85 -1.56
N ALA A 86 20.98 11.78 -1.94
CA ALA A 86 20.96 13.15 -1.44
C ALA A 86 19.75 13.96 -1.95
N ALA A 87 19.15 13.57 -3.08
CA ALA A 87 17.95 14.19 -3.63
C ALA A 87 16.66 13.60 -3.04
N GLY A 88 16.75 12.53 -2.23
CA GLY A 88 15.59 11.83 -1.67
C GLY A 88 14.98 10.80 -2.63
N GLU A 89 15.70 10.45 -3.69
CA GLU A 89 15.32 9.43 -4.66
C GLU A 89 15.82 8.05 -4.22
N LEU A 90 15.15 6.99 -4.65
CA LEU A 90 15.64 5.63 -4.39
C LEU A 90 16.95 5.40 -5.15
N THR A 91 17.92 4.82 -4.45
CA THR A 91 19.10 4.25 -5.11
C THR A 91 18.73 2.93 -5.79
N GLU A 92 19.69 2.29 -6.48
CA GLU A 92 19.53 0.91 -6.96
C GLU A 92 19.20 -0.05 -5.80
N ALA A 93 19.89 0.09 -4.66
CA ALA A 93 19.63 -0.71 -3.46
C ALA A 93 18.23 -0.45 -2.90
N GLY A 94 17.78 0.82 -2.88
CA GLY A 94 16.43 1.16 -2.45
C GLY A 94 15.34 0.66 -3.39
N THR A 95 15.61 0.65 -4.69
CA THR A 95 14.70 0.09 -5.70
C THR A 95 14.56 -1.43 -5.50
N ALA A 96 15.68 -2.15 -5.38
CA ALA A 96 15.69 -3.58 -5.11
C ALA A 96 15.00 -3.93 -3.77
N LEU A 97 15.19 -3.11 -2.73
CA LEU A 97 14.50 -3.26 -1.45
C LEU A 97 12.97 -3.19 -1.64
N ARG A 98 12.48 -2.17 -2.36
CA ARG A 98 11.05 -2.00 -2.61
C ARG A 98 10.48 -3.13 -3.45
N GLU A 99 11.17 -3.55 -4.50
CA GLU A 99 10.75 -4.70 -5.31
C GLU A 99 10.64 -5.98 -4.48
N GLY A 100 11.61 -6.22 -3.59
CA GLY A 100 11.57 -7.34 -2.66
C GLY A 100 10.38 -7.30 -1.70
N ILE A 101 10.07 -6.11 -1.15
CA ILE A 101 8.90 -5.90 -0.28
C ILE A 101 7.60 -6.18 -1.03
N GLU A 102 7.43 -5.67 -2.25
CA GLU A 102 6.22 -5.92 -3.05
C GLU A 102 6.09 -7.40 -3.43
N GLY A 103 7.18 -8.04 -3.85
CA GLY A 103 7.19 -9.47 -4.17
C GLY A 103 6.82 -10.36 -2.97
N GLU A 104 7.35 -10.05 -1.79
CA GLU A 104 6.98 -10.78 -0.56
C GLU A 104 5.53 -10.49 -0.15
N THR A 105 5.05 -9.26 -0.31
CA THR A 105 3.65 -8.90 -0.07
C THR A 105 2.73 -9.72 -0.98
N ASP A 106 3.02 -9.81 -2.28
CA ASP A 106 2.24 -10.59 -3.25
C ASP A 106 2.27 -12.09 -2.93
N ARG A 107 3.42 -12.61 -2.49
CA ARG A 107 3.56 -14.02 -2.07
C ARG A 107 2.66 -14.32 -0.85
N LEU A 108 2.65 -13.45 0.15
CA LEU A 108 1.82 -13.61 1.35
C LEU A 108 0.32 -13.44 1.06
N ASP A 109 -0.02 -12.63 0.06
CA ASP A 109 -1.39 -12.35 -0.37
C ASP A 109 -1.96 -13.40 -1.35
N THR A 110 -1.17 -14.40 -1.75
CA THR A 110 -1.55 -15.35 -2.82
C THR A 110 -2.76 -16.23 -2.48
N ALA A 111 -2.94 -16.61 -1.20
CA ALA A 111 -3.87 -17.69 -0.83
C ALA A 111 -5.35 -17.44 -1.20
N PRO A 112 -5.95 -16.25 -0.96
CA PRO A 112 -7.32 -15.97 -1.39
C PRO A 112 -7.53 -16.06 -2.90
N TYR A 113 -6.56 -15.60 -3.68
CA TYR A 113 -6.65 -15.62 -5.15
C TYR A 113 -6.44 -17.03 -5.72
N ALA A 114 -5.56 -17.82 -5.11
CA ALA A 114 -5.40 -19.23 -5.45
C ALA A 114 -6.71 -20.02 -5.20
N HIS A 115 -7.44 -19.70 -4.12
CA HIS A 115 -8.73 -20.31 -3.82
C HIS A 115 -9.80 -19.97 -4.88
N LEU A 116 -9.83 -18.73 -5.39
CA LEU A 116 -10.74 -18.32 -6.46
C LEU A 116 -10.40 -18.94 -7.83
N GLY A 117 -9.12 -19.29 -8.04
CA GLY A 117 -8.61 -19.74 -9.32
C GLY A 117 -8.62 -18.64 -10.41
N ALA A 118 -7.99 -18.93 -11.55
CA ALA A 118 -7.78 -17.93 -12.61
C ALA A 118 -9.08 -17.29 -13.13
N ALA A 119 -10.14 -18.09 -13.33
CA ALA A 119 -11.43 -17.58 -13.79
C ALA A 119 -12.12 -16.68 -12.74
N GLY A 120 -12.05 -17.07 -11.46
CA GLY A 120 -12.61 -16.28 -10.36
C GLY A 120 -11.88 -14.96 -10.18
N VAL A 121 -10.54 -14.98 -10.27
CA VAL A 121 -9.71 -13.77 -10.24
C VAL A 121 -10.05 -12.84 -11.41
N ALA A 122 -10.15 -13.38 -12.65
CA ALA A 122 -10.52 -12.57 -13.81
C ALA A 122 -11.88 -11.89 -13.64
N ARG A 123 -12.87 -12.63 -13.11
CA ARG A 123 -14.20 -12.09 -12.83
C ARG A 123 -14.19 -11.03 -11.73
N LEU A 124 -13.43 -11.26 -10.66
CA LEU A 124 -13.24 -10.28 -9.58
C LEU A 124 -12.61 -9.00 -10.12
N THR A 125 -11.57 -9.11 -10.94
CA THR A 125 -10.90 -7.96 -11.56
C THR A 125 -11.83 -7.19 -12.48
N GLU A 126 -12.62 -7.86 -13.31
CA GLU A 126 -13.61 -7.23 -14.19
C GLU A 126 -14.61 -6.38 -13.39
N LEU A 127 -15.24 -6.99 -12.38
CA LEU A 127 -16.26 -6.34 -11.55
C LEU A 127 -15.68 -5.22 -10.69
N GLY A 128 -14.57 -5.49 -10.00
CA GLY A 128 -13.90 -4.52 -9.14
C GLY A 128 -13.41 -3.29 -9.91
N SER A 129 -12.89 -3.50 -11.13
CA SER A 129 -12.42 -2.41 -11.98
C SER A 129 -13.56 -1.47 -12.40
N ALA A 130 -14.76 -1.98 -12.61
CA ALA A 130 -15.92 -1.14 -12.94
C ALA A 130 -16.27 -0.20 -11.78
N PHE A 131 -16.32 -0.71 -10.55
CA PHE A 131 -16.54 0.11 -9.35
C PHE A 131 -15.40 1.11 -9.09
N ALA A 132 -14.15 0.67 -9.22
CA ALA A 132 -12.98 1.53 -9.03
C ALA A 132 -12.98 2.71 -10.03
N ARG A 133 -13.28 2.44 -11.31
CA ARG A 133 -13.41 3.48 -12.35
C ARG A 133 -14.56 4.44 -12.07
N ALA A 134 -15.70 3.94 -11.62
CA ALA A 134 -16.84 4.78 -11.26
C ALA A 134 -16.50 5.72 -10.08
N ALA A 135 -15.86 5.20 -9.04
CA ALA A 135 -15.41 5.99 -7.89
C ALA A 135 -14.37 7.06 -8.30
N LEU A 136 -13.40 6.69 -9.15
CA LEU A 136 -12.44 7.63 -9.72
C LEU A 136 -13.14 8.76 -10.50
N GLY A 137 -14.06 8.41 -11.39
CA GLY A 137 -14.84 9.39 -12.18
C GLY A 137 -15.71 10.31 -11.32
N ALA A 138 -16.13 9.84 -10.13
CA ALA A 138 -16.88 10.62 -9.15
C ALA A 138 -15.98 11.49 -8.23
N GLY A 139 -14.66 11.46 -8.40
CA GLY A 139 -13.73 12.28 -7.61
C GLY A 139 -13.37 11.69 -6.24
N ALA A 140 -13.36 10.36 -6.09
CA ALA A 140 -13.03 9.69 -4.83
C ALA A 140 -11.62 9.99 -4.29
N PHE A 141 -10.71 10.54 -5.11
CA PHE A 141 -9.34 10.86 -4.72
C PHE A 141 -8.98 12.32 -5.05
N PRO A 142 -8.24 13.01 -4.16
CA PRO A 142 -7.65 14.31 -4.47
C PRO A 142 -6.69 14.23 -5.66
N ALA A 143 -6.70 15.25 -6.51
CA ALA A 143 -5.87 15.32 -7.70
C ALA A 143 -4.36 15.35 -7.39
N ASP A 144 -3.98 15.73 -6.18
CA ASP A 144 -2.62 15.95 -5.70
C ASP A 144 -2.22 14.96 -4.58
N LEU A 145 -2.85 13.78 -4.56
CA LEU A 145 -2.61 12.75 -3.55
C LEU A 145 -1.22 12.11 -3.68
N LEU A 146 -0.78 11.83 -4.91
CA LEU A 146 0.47 11.12 -5.21
C LEU A 146 1.66 12.09 -5.25
N ALA A 147 2.85 11.57 -4.88
CA ALA A 147 4.07 12.36 -4.81
C ALA A 147 4.60 12.79 -6.18
N LYS A 148 4.41 11.96 -7.22
CA LYS A 148 4.78 12.25 -8.61
C LYS A 148 3.61 11.91 -9.53
N ARG A 149 3.45 12.69 -10.61
CA ARG A 149 2.55 12.38 -11.72
C ARG A 149 3.38 11.95 -12.92
#